data_AF-A0A2V7GB24-F1
#
_entry.id   AF-A0A2V7GB24-F1
#
_cell.length_a   1.000
_cell.length_b   1.000
_cell.length_c   1.000
_cell.angle_alpha   90.00
_cell.angle_beta   90.00
_cell.angle_gamma   90.00
#
_symmetry.space_group_name_H-M   'P 1'
#
loop_
_entity.id
_entity.type
_entity.pdbx_description
1 polymer ?
#
loop_
_entity_poly.entity_id
_entity_poly.type
_entity_poly.pdbx_seq_one_letter_code
_entity_poly.pdbx_strand_id
1 'polypeptide(L)'
;VYGGPEYETLTFFGSMCGVGDLKLLARASADANMYGMDTISCGATIAWAMEAKAKGLLDDGGLGLAWGDGRAVLRAIEAIARRQGVGDLLAEGSLRAAKTLGAAAVDLTVTVKGQELPAHMPQHKRSLGLIYAVNPFGADHQSSEHDSMLRAKPGSLQRRRIAELGEFGDLDLRDLSDAKVRFAYRSQCFYSALDSLGLCQFVWGPSWQLYGPSDTVELVRYGTGWDATLEELLQAGERRIHLLRA
;
A
#
# COMPACT_ATOMS: atom_id res chain seq x y z
N VAL A 1 -21.68 11.34 -2.02
CA VAL A 1 -20.34 11.96 -1.80
C VAL A 1 -19.33 10.83 -1.86
N TYR A 2 -18.35 10.87 -2.74
CA TYR A 2 -17.40 9.76 -2.98
C TYR A 2 -16.14 9.82 -2.10
N GLY A 3 -16.22 10.43 -0.92
CA GLY A 3 -15.04 10.63 -0.05
C GLY A 3 -14.06 11.68 -0.59
N GLY A 4 -12.96 11.86 0.14
CA GLY A 4 -11.83 12.70 -0.27
C GLY A 4 -10.63 11.85 -0.72
N PRO A 5 -9.66 12.44 -1.44
CA PRO A 5 -8.48 11.70 -1.86
C PRO A 5 -7.55 11.44 -0.66
N GLU A 6 -7.15 10.18 -0.49
CA GLU A 6 -6.13 9.76 0.48
C GLU A 6 -4.71 10.00 -0.06
N TYR A 7 -3.71 9.88 0.81
CA TYR A 7 -2.28 10.03 0.47
C TYR A 7 -1.86 9.24 -0.79
N GLU A 8 -2.21 7.96 -0.84
CA GLU A 8 -1.92 7.06 -1.96
C GLU A 8 -2.60 7.56 -3.25
N THR A 9 -3.87 7.95 -3.16
CA THR A 9 -4.66 8.43 -4.31
C THR A 9 -4.06 9.71 -4.91
N LEU A 10 -3.66 10.66 -4.06
CA LEU A 10 -2.98 11.89 -4.50
C LEU A 10 -1.62 11.59 -5.14
N THR A 11 -0.92 10.56 -4.67
CA THR A 11 0.39 10.21 -5.21
C THR A 11 0.26 9.57 -6.60
N PHE A 12 -0.65 8.61 -6.76
CA PHE A 12 -0.76 7.84 -8.00
C PHE A 12 -1.42 8.61 -9.16
N PHE A 13 -2.44 9.43 -8.88
CA PHE A 13 -2.98 10.32 -9.91
C PHE A 13 -2.21 11.65 -10.03
N GLY A 14 -1.45 12.02 -9.00
CA GLY A 14 -0.67 13.26 -8.94
C GLY A 14 0.78 13.05 -9.32
N SER A 15 1.64 12.91 -8.31
CA SER A 15 3.10 12.88 -8.49
C SER A 15 3.59 11.85 -9.50
N MET A 16 3.01 10.64 -9.51
CA MET A 16 3.38 9.58 -10.48
C MET A 16 3.01 9.94 -11.92
N CYS A 17 1.94 10.73 -12.11
CA CYS A 17 1.48 11.21 -13.41
C CYS A 17 1.97 12.64 -13.73
N GLY A 18 2.78 13.26 -12.87
CA GLY A 18 3.26 14.63 -13.02
C GLY A 18 2.18 15.71 -12.82
N VAL A 19 1.05 15.40 -12.19
CA VAL A 19 -0.11 16.30 -12.05
C VAL A 19 -0.11 16.97 -10.67
N GLY A 20 -0.15 18.30 -10.64
CA GLY A 20 -0.17 19.11 -9.41
C GLY A 20 -1.50 19.81 -9.10
N ASP A 21 -2.50 19.72 -9.97
CA ASP A 21 -3.79 20.39 -9.78
C ASP A 21 -4.70 19.58 -8.85
N LEU A 22 -4.83 20.04 -7.60
CA LEU A 22 -5.66 19.38 -6.58
C LEU A 22 -7.15 19.24 -6.97
N LYS A 23 -7.69 20.12 -7.82
CA LYS A 23 -9.10 19.99 -8.27
C LYS A 23 -9.23 18.82 -9.23
N LEU A 24 -8.27 18.63 -10.13
CA LEU A 24 -8.22 17.47 -11.01
C LEU A 24 -7.96 16.19 -10.22
N LEU A 25 -7.09 16.22 -9.21
CA LEU A 25 -6.84 15.04 -8.36
C LEU A 25 -8.06 14.66 -7.51
N ALA A 26 -8.77 15.65 -6.95
CA ALA A 26 -10.03 15.40 -6.25
C ALA A 26 -11.08 14.80 -7.18
N ARG A 27 -11.12 15.25 -8.44
CA ARG A 27 -12.00 14.66 -9.46
C ARG A 27 -11.59 13.23 -9.82
N ALA A 28 -10.30 12.96 -10.01
CA ALA A 28 -9.78 11.63 -10.30
C ALA A 28 -10.12 10.63 -9.19
N SER A 29 -9.97 11.04 -7.93
CA SER A 29 -10.39 10.28 -6.76
C SER A 29 -11.89 9.99 -6.77
N ALA A 30 -12.72 11.01 -7.02
CA ALA A 30 -14.16 10.83 -7.06
C ALA A 30 -14.60 9.90 -8.20
N ASP A 31 -13.99 10.01 -9.38
CA ASP A 31 -14.30 9.16 -10.53
C ASP A 31 -13.85 7.70 -10.28
N ALA A 32 -12.64 7.48 -9.76
CA ALA A 32 -12.17 6.14 -9.40
C ALA A 32 -13.07 5.47 -8.33
N ASN A 33 -13.46 6.22 -7.30
CA ASN A 33 -14.37 5.73 -6.25
C ASN A 33 -15.77 5.45 -6.81
N MET A 34 -16.29 6.30 -7.69
CA MET A 34 -17.56 6.07 -8.37
C MET A 34 -17.55 4.79 -9.22
N TYR A 35 -16.44 4.51 -9.90
CA TYR A 35 -16.26 3.31 -10.70
C TYR A 35 -15.84 2.07 -9.89
N GLY A 36 -15.55 2.21 -8.59
CA GLY A 36 -15.12 1.11 -7.73
C GLY A 36 -13.72 0.60 -8.04
N MET A 37 -12.81 1.48 -8.46
CA MET A 37 -11.44 1.13 -8.82
C MET A 37 -10.45 1.41 -7.68
N ASP A 38 -9.48 0.51 -7.50
CA ASP A 38 -8.32 0.78 -6.65
C ASP A 38 -7.48 1.91 -7.24
N THR A 39 -7.33 3.01 -6.49
CA THR A 39 -6.63 4.20 -6.94
C THR A 39 -5.12 3.98 -7.08
N ILE A 40 -4.54 3.06 -6.30
CA ILE A 40 -3.13 2.69 -6.41
C ILE A 40 -2.88 2.00 -7.75
N SER A 41 -3.52 0.85 -7.97
CA SER A 41 -3.31 0.06 -9.18
C SER A 41 -3.76 0.80 -10.44
N CYS A 42 -4.88 1.53 -10.39
CA CYS A 42 -5.34 2.34 -11.51
C CYS A 42 -4.34 3.44 -11.86
N GLY A 43 -3.88 4.22 -10.88
CA GLY A 43 -2.97 5.33 -11.15
C GLY A 43 -1.55 4.88 -11.50
N ALA A 44 -1.03 3.81 -10.90
CA ALA A 44 0.25 3.20 -11.32
C ALA A 44 0.18 2.62 -12.73
N THR A 45 -0.95 2.01 -13.12
CA THR A 45 -1.15 1.53 -14.50
C THR A 45 -1.17 2.68 -15.49
N ILE A 46 -1.82 3.80 -15.16
CA ILE A 46 -1.80 5.02 -15.98
C ILE A 46 -0.38 5.60 -16.09
N ALA A 47 0.35 5.69 -14.98
CA ALA A 47 1.73 6.19 -14.97
C ALA A 47 2.67 5.30 -15.81
N TRP A 48 2.54 3.98 -15.69
CA TRP A 48 3.25 3.01 -16.54
C TRP A 48 2.88 3.20 -18.02
N ALA A 49 1.61 3.41 -18.35
CA ALA A 49 1.15 3.63 -19.72
C ALA A 49 1.69 4.94 -20.31
N MET A 50 1.81 6.01 -19.51
CA MET A 50 2.49 7.25 -19.91
C MET A 50 3.96 6.97 -20.28
N GLU A 51 4.68 6.17 -19.48
CA GLU A 51 6.07 5.81 -19.76
C GLU A 51 6.22 4.92 -20.99
N ALA A 52 5.40 3.88 -21.10
CA ALA A 52 5.39 2.97 -22.24
C ALA A 52 5.13 3.73 -23.54
N LYS A 53 4.16 4.66 -23.55
CA LYS A 53 3.89 5.51 -24.71
C LYS A 53 5.07 6.42 -25.03
N ALA A 54 5.66 7.08 -24.04
CA ALA A 54 6.81 7.97 -24.27
C ALA A 54 8.02 7.23 -24.85
N LYS A 55 8.14 5.93 -24.59
CA LYS A 55 9.17 5.04 -25.16
C LYS A 55 8.74 4.38 -26.49
N GLY A 56 7.56 4.69 -27.01
CA GLY A 56 7.04 4.10 -28.26
C GLY A 56 6.60 2.64 -28.14
N LEU A 57 6.36 2.14 -26.92
CA LEU A 57 5.96 0.76 -26.66
C LEU A 57 4.44 0.58 -26.60
N LEU A 58 3.68 1.66 -26.43
CA LEU A 58 2.22 1.66 -26.33
C LEU A 58 1.63 2.74 -27.24
N ASP A 59 0.66 2.35 -28.06
CA ASP A 59 -0.30 3.28 -28.67
C ASP A 59 -1.44 3.52 -27.67
N ASP A 60 -1.62 4.78 -27.26
CA ASP A 60 -2.64 5.15 -26.27
C ASP A 60 -4.03 5.36 -26.88
N GLY A 61 -4.22 5.06 -28.16
CA GLY A 61 -5.52 5.15 -28.83
C GLY A 61 -6.11 6.55 -28.80
N GLY A 62 -5.27 7.59 -28.72
CA GLY A 62 -5.70 8.98 -28.66
C GLY A 62 -6.13 9.47 -27.28
N LEU A 63 -5.89 8.71 -26.20
CA LEU A 63 -6.15 9.19 -24.84
C LEU A 63 -5.32 10.42 -24.46
N GLY A 64 -4.20 10.66 -25.14
CA GLY A 64 -3.31 11.78 -24.87
C GLY A 64 -2.54 11.61 -23.57
N LEU A 65 -2.18 10.37 -23.20
CA LEU A 65 -1.40 10.06 -22.02
C LEU A 65 -0.05 10.78 -22.10
N ALA A 66 0.15 11.77 -21.25
CA ALA A 66 1.38 12.54 -21.12
C ALA A 66 1.50 13.03 -19.67
N TRP A 67 2.72 12.99 -19.13
CA TRP A 67 2.95 13.52 -17.78
C TRP A 67 2.55 15.00 -17.71
N GLY A 68 1.87 15.37 -16.62
CA GLY A 68 1.35 16.70 -16.39
C GLY A 68 -0.06 16.95 -16.95
N ASP A 69 -0.60 16.09 -17.82
CA ASP A 69 -1.98 16.22 -18.28
C ASP A 69 -2.96 15.51 -17.34
N GLY A 70 -3.46 16.23 -16.34
CA GLY A 70 -4.48 15.72 -15.42
C GLY A 70 -5.81 15.38 -16.11
N ARG A 71 -6.12 15.96 -17.27
CA ARG A 71 -7.32 15.56 -18.03
C ARG A 71 -7.12 14.21 -18.72
N ALA A 72 -5.89 13.89 -19.14
CA ALA A 72 -5.57 12.55 -19.65
C ALA A 72 -5.78 11.48 -18.57
N VAL A 73 -5.42 11.77 -17.32
CA VAL A 73 -5.70 10.86 -16.19
C VAL A 73 -7.20 10.59 -16.06
N LEU A 74 -8.04 11.63 -16.09
CA LEU A 74 -9.51 11.46 -16.01
C LEU A 74 -10.07 10.64 -17.19
N ARG A 75 -9.61 10.91 -18.43
CA ARG A 75 -10.00 10.12 -19.60
C ARG A 75 -9.58 8.65 -19.46
N ALA A 76 -8.37 8.41 -18.94
CA ALA A 76 -7.86 7.06 -18.75
C ALA A 76 -8.65 6.29 -17.69
N ILE A 77 -8.99 6.92 -16.56
CA ILE A 77 -9.88 6.35 -15.52
C ILE A 77 -11.20 5.88 -16.14
N GLU A 78 -11.86 6.74 -16.92
CA GLU A 78 -13.13 6.38 -17.58
C GLU A 78 -12.95 5.26 -18.62
N ALA A 79 -11.90 5.33 -19.45
CA ALA A 79 -11.62 4.32 -20.46
C ALA A 79 -11.32 2.95 -19.84
N ILE A 80 -10.56 2.90 -18.74
CA ILE A 80 -10.28 1.69 -17.96
C ILE A 80 -11.57 1.12 -17.38
N ALA A 81 -12.34 1.96 -16.66
CA ALA A 81 -13.58 1.55 -16.02
C ALA A 81 -14.60 0.96 -17.01
N ARG A 82 -14.61 1.46 -18.25
CA ARG A 82 -15.52 1.02 -19.31
C ARG A 82 -14.90 0.04 -20.30
N ARG A 83 -13.63 -0.33 -20.13
CA ARG A 83 -12.88 -1.16 -21.08
C ARG A 83 -13.00 -0.67 -22.53
N GLN A 84 -12.81 0.63 -22.74
CA GLN A 84 -12.97 1.27 -24.06
C GLN A 84 -11.62 1.55 -24.72
N GLY A 85 -11.43 1.06 -25.95
CA GLY A 85 -10.18 1.24 -26.69
C GLY A 85 -8.99 0.65 -25.94
N VAL A 86 -7.90 1.43 -25.81
CA VAL A 86 -6.73 1.02 -25.00
C VAL A 86 -7.08 0.79 -23.52
N GLY A 87 -8.21 1.33 -23.03
CA GLY A 87 -8.69 1.10 -21.68
C GLY A 87 -8.98 -0.37 -21.37
N ASP A 88 -9.35 -1.19 -22.35
CA ASP A 88 -9.51 -2.64 -22.13
C ASP A 88 -8.19 -3.34 -21.78
N LEU A 89 -7.11 -2.96 -22.47
CA LEU A 89 -5.75 -3.42 -22.15
C LEU A 89 -5.31 -2.95 -20.76
N LEU A 90 -5.53 -1.67 -20.46
CA LEU A 90 -5.12 -1.08 -19.17
C LEU A 90 -5.96 -1.59 -17.99
N ALA A 91 -7.19 -2.05 -18.22
CA ALA A 91 -8.02 -2.67 -17.19
C ALA A 91 -7.45 -4.00 -16.66
N GLU A 92 -6.48 -4.59 -17.36
CA GLU A 92 -5.76 -5.77 -16.87
C GLU A 92 -4.66 -5.42 -15.86
N GLY A 93 -4.34 -4.14 -15.62
CA GLY A 93 -3.24 -3.71 -14.74
C GLY A 93 -1.88 -3.72 -15.43
N SER A 94 -0.89 -3.03 -14.85
CA SER A 94 0.37 -2.70 -15.52
C SER A 94 1.14 -3.94 -15.98
N LEU A 95 1.27 -4.97 -15.12
CA LEU A 95 2.05 -6.16 -15.46
C LEU A 95 1.42 -6.99 -16.57
N ARG A 96 0.09 -7.19 -16.52
CA ARG A 96 -0.59 -8.01 -17.54
C ARG A 96 -0.64 -7.25 -18.87
N ALA A 97 -0.92 -5.95 -18.85
CA ALA A 97 -0.83 -5.11 -20.04
C ALA A 97 0.58 -5.12 -20.64
N ALA A 98 1.62 -4.99 -19.81
CA ALA A 98 3.00 -5.03 -20.28
C ALA A 98 3.39 -6.34 -20.96
N LYS A 99 2.92 -7.47 -20.44
CA LYS A 99 3.20 -8.79 -21.03
C LYS A 99 2.67 -8.95 -22.45
N THR A 100 1.60 -8.24 -22.83
CA THR A 100 1.10 -8.28 -24.22
C THR A 100 1.94 -7.43 -25.17
N LEU A 101 2.68 -6.44 -24.65
CA LEU A 101 3.51 -5.53 -25.43
C LEU A 101 4.97 -6.01 -25.55
N GLY A 102 5.43 -6.84 -24.62
CA GLY A 102 6.74 -7.50 -24.67
C GLY A 102 7.70 -7.07 -23.54
N ALA A 103 8.90 -7.66 -23.54
CA ALA A 103 9.85 -7.57 -22.43
C ALA A 103 10.22 -6.12 -22.05
N ALA A 104 10.45 -5.26 -23.04
CA ALA A 104 10.78 -3.85 -22.79
C ALA A 104 9.68 -3.08 -22.04
N ALA A 105 8.41 -3.49 -22.20
CA ALA A 105 7.30 -2.88 -21.48
C ALA A 105 7.16 -3.47 -20.06
N VAL A 106 7.50 -4.75 -19.88
CA VAL A 106 7.54 -5.42 -18.57
C VAL A 106 8.62 -4.82 -17.67
N ASP A 107 9.77 -4.45 -18.24
CA ASP A 107 10.87 -3.80 -17.51
C ASP A 107 10.48 -2.45 -16.89
N LEU A 108 9.39 -1.83 -17.35
CA LEU A 108 8.86 -0.58 -16.78
C LEU A 108 7.91 -0.80 -15.59
N THR A 109 7.50 -2.04 -15.34
CA THR A 109 6.50 -2.32 -14.32
C THR A 109 7.11 -2.29 -12.93
N VAL A 110 6.41 -1.66 -11.99
CA VAL A 110 6.80 -1.59 -10.58
C VAL A 110 5.76 -2.37 -9.79
N THR A 111 5.92 -3.70 -9.77
CA THR A 111 4.95 -4.63 -9.16
C THR A 111 5.64 -5.72 -8.34
N VAL A 112 4.93 -6.27 -7.35
CA VAL A 112 5.27 -7.54 -6.70
C VAL A 112 4.05 -8.45 -6.72
N LYS A 113 4.25 -9.70 -7.18
CA LYS A 113 3.15 -10.67 -7.42
C LYS A 113 2.08 -10.15 -8.37
N GLY A 114 2.43 -9.18 -9.24
CA GLY A 114 1.51 -8.55 -10.17
C GLY A 114 0.61 -7.48 -9.58
N GLN A 115 0.83 -7.08 -8.33
CA GLN A 115 0.21 -5.91 -7.71
C GLN A 115 1.18 -4.72 -7.73
N GLU A 116 0.69 -3.55 -8.15
CA GLU A 116 1.43 -2.30 -8.14
C GLU A 116 1.90 -1.93 -6.72
N LEU A 117 3.16 -1.46 -6.59
CA LEU A 117 3.66 -1.01 -5.29
C LEU A 117 2.90 0.25 -4.83
N PRO A 118 2.63 0.42 -3.52
CA PRO A 118 2.11 1.66 -2.98
C PRO A 118 3.19 2.76 -2.85
N ALA A 119 2.82 3.97 -2.46
CA ALA A 119 3.59 5.21 -2.52
C ALA A 119 4.73 5.33 -1.48
N HIS A 120 5.47 4.25 -1.24
CA HIS A 120 6.62 4.27 -0.34
C HIS A 120 7.84 3.58 -0.96
N MET A 121 8.96 4.30 -0.96
CA MET A 121 10.21 3.84 -1.55
C MET A 121 10.89 2.75 -0.70
N PRO A 122 10.93 1.48 -1.16
CA PRO A 122 11.56 0.38 -0.40
C PRO A 122 13.08 0.56 -0.26
N GLN A 123 13.71 1.39 -1.09
CA GLN A 123 15.13 1.76 -0.97
C GLN A 123 15.40 2.55 0.32
N HIS A 124 14.39 3.24 0.85
CA HIS A 124 14.46 4.07 2.06
C HIS A 124 13.74 3.44 3.26
N LYS A 125 12.70 2.63 3.03
CA LYS A 125 11.99 1.87 4.05
C LYS A 125 12.26 0.37 3.86
N ARG A 126 13.39 -0.12 4.36
CA ARG A 126 13.89 -1.48 4.06
C ARG A 126 12.99 -2.58 4.61
N SER A 127 12.39 -2.39 5.78
CA SER A 127 11.37 -3.31 6.32
C SER A 127 10.18 -3.46 5.38
N LEU A 128 9.71 -2.36 4.80
CA LEU A 128 8.59 -2.35 3.89
C LEU A 128 8.94 -3.03 2.56
N GLY A 129 10.18 -2.87 2.08
CA GLY A 129 10.68 -3.63 0.94
C GLY A 129 10.67 -5.14 1.16
N LEU A 130 11.04 -5.61 2.37
CA LEU A 130 10.88 -7.01 2.75
C LEU A 130 9.40 -7.42 2.72
N ILE A 131 8.53 -6.64 3.35
CA ILE A 131 7.10 -6.94 3.43
C ILE A 131 6.47 -7.02 2.04
N TYR A 132 6.73 -6.07 1.14
CA TYR A 132 6.26 -6.15 -0.23
C TYR A 132 6.68 -7.45 -0.92
N ALA A 133 7.93 -7.88 -0.73
CA ALA A 133 8.45 -9.12 -1.32
C ALA A 133 7.73 -10.38 -0.78
N VAL A 134 7.49 -10.45 0.53
CA VAL A 134 7.03 -11.70 1.18
C VAL A 134 5.53 -11.77 1.46
N ASN A 135 4.82 -10.64 1.53
CA ASN A 135 3.41 -10.60 1.88
C ASN A 135 2.57 -11.47 0.92
N PRO A 136 1.71 -12.39 1.40
CA PRO A 136 1.14 -13.45 0.57
C PRO A 136 0.34 -12.95 -0.64
N PHE A 137 -0.34 -11.80 -0.50
CA PHE A 137 -1.26 -11.28 -1.50
C PHE A 137 -0.68 -10.16 -2.40
N GLY A 138 0.53 -9.66 -2.12
CA GLY A 138 1.18 -8.63 -2.95
C GLY A 138 1.77 -7.48 -2.15
N ALA A 139 2.25 -6.46 -2.86
CA ALA A 139 2.83 -5.28 -2.22
C ALA A 139 1.74 -4.47 -1.51
N ASP A 140 1.77 -4.47 -0.19
CA ASP A 140 0.88 -3.67 0.65
C ASP A 140 1.63 -3.02 1.79
N HIS A 141 1.33 -1.74 2.02
CA HIS A 141 2.00 -0.91 3.01
C HIS A 141 1.26 -0.87 4.35
N GLN A 142 0.00 -1.31 4.37
CA GLN A 142 -0.79 -1.46 5.59
C GLN A 142 -0.64 -2.87 6.20
N SER A 143 0.32 -3.67 5.73
CA SER A 143 0.55 -5.03 6.24
C SER A 143 1.55 -5.08 7.39
N SER A 144 2.33 -4.04 7.66
CA SER A 144 3.24 -3.97 8.80
C SER A 144 3.43 -2.53 9.25
N GLU A 145 4.02 -2.34 10.42
CA GLU A 145 4.42 -0.99 10.84
C GLU A 145 5.60 -0.48 10.00
N HIS A 146 5.64 0.82 9.75
CA HIS A 146 6.73 1.45 9.02
C HIS A 146 7.95 1.66 9.93
N ASP A 147 9.13 1.18 9.51
CA ASP A 147 10.38 1.33 10.24
C ASP A 147 10.82 2.77 10.53
N SER A 148 10.28 3.77 9.82
CA SER A 148 10.45 5.18 10.18
C SER A 148 9.99 5.48 11.61
N MET A 149 9.04 4.70 12.15
CA MET A 149 8.55 4.87 13.52
C MET A 149 9.54 4.41 14.59
N LEU A 150 10.54 3.58 14.23
CA LEU A 150 11.66 3.27 15.14
C LEU A 150 12.53 4.50 15.42
N ARG A 151 12.52 5.50 14.52
CA ARG A 151 13.24 6.77 14.66
C ARG A 151 12.47 7.83 15.45
N ALA A 152 11.26 7.52 15.92
CA ALA A 152 10.55 8.39 16.84
C ALA A 152 11.36 8.60 18.12
N LYS A 153 11.20 9.78 18.75
CA LYS A 153 11.98 10.16 19.94
C LYS A 153 11.95 9.05 21.00
N PRO A 154 13.10 8.59 21.52
CA PRO A 154 13.13 7.63 22.62
C PRO A 154 12.24 8.06 23.80
N GLY A 155 11.49 7.11 24.36
CA GLY A 155 10.54 7.37 25.44
C GLY A 155 9.22 8.04 25.02
N SER A 156 9.02 8.35 23.74
CA SER A 156 7.72 8.80 23.21
C SER A 156 6.65 7.70 23.34
N LEU A 157 5.37 8.09 23.23
CA LEU A 157 4.24 7.16 23.24
C LEU A 157 4.41 6.06 22.17
N GLN A 158 4.82 6.45 20.97
CA GLN A 158 5.05 5.56 19.83
C GLN A 158 6.15 4.54 20.13
N ARG A 159 7.28 4.99 20.70
CA ARG A 159 8.39 4.08 21.03
C ARG A 159 8.01 3.11 22.15
N ARG A 160 7.25 3.56 23.16
CA ARG A 160 6.76 2.67 24.22
C ARG A 160 5.81 1.60 23.68
N ARG A 161 4.85 1.99 22.83
CA ARG A 161 3.89 1.05 22.23
C ARG A 161 4.52 0.07 21.25
N ILE A 162 5.47 0.52 20.42
CA ILE A 162 6.26 -0.40 19.58
C ILE A 162 7.04 -1.40 20.45
N ALA A 163 7.59 -0.98 21.58
CA ALA A 163 8.35 -1.86 22.48
C ALA A 163 7.49 -2.96 23.12
N GLU A 164 6.16 -2.78 23.20
CA GLU A 164 5.23 -3.85 23.62
C GLU A 164 5.23 -5.03 22.64
N LEU A 165 5.52 -4.77 21.36
CA LEU A 165 5.65 -5.84 20.36
C LEU A 165 7.01 -6.52 20.39
N GLY A 166 8.00 -5.99 21.12
CA GLY A 166 9.33 -6.56 21.27
C GLY A 166 10.45 -5.54 21.30
N GLU A 167 11.66 -6.01 21.62
CA GLU A 167 12.86 -5.19 21.66
C GLU A 167 13.58 -5.20 20.30
N PHE A 168 13.51 -4.06 19.60
CA PHE A 168 14.10 -3.91 18.26
C PHE A 168 15.35 -3.04 18.23
N GLY A 169 15.61 -2.26 19.30
CA GLY A 169 16.69 -1.27 19.34
C GLY A 169 16.39 0.01 18.56
N ASP A 170 17.41 0.87 18.42
CA ASP A 170 17.40 2.04 17.53
C ASP A 170 18.12 1.66 16.23
N LEU A 171 17.34 1.39 15.18
CA LEU A 171 17.85 0.84 13.94
C LEU A 171 17.97 1.94 12.87
N ASP A 172 18.98 1.82 12.02
CA ASP A 172 19.06 2.67 10.83
C ASP A 172 17.88 2.41 9.88
N LEU A 173 17.48 3.42 9.09
CA LEU A 173 16.44 3.24 8.08
C LEU A 173 16.87 2.27 6.97
N ARG A 174 18.18 2.19 6.70
CA ARG A 174 18.78 1.26 5.75
C ARG A 174 19.11 -0.10 6.35
N ASP A 175 18.89 -0.28 7.66
CA ASP A 175 19.14 -1.56 8.32
C ASP A 175 18.21 -2.65 7.77
N LEU A 176 18.75 -3.85 7.63
CA LEU A 176 18.01 -5.08 7.29
C LEU A 176 18.57 -6.26 8.10
N SER A 177 19.04 -5.98 9.33
CA SER A 177 19.47 -7.01 10.28
C SER A 177 18.28 -7.86 10.75
N ASP A 178 18.58 -8.97 11.44
CA ASP A 178 17.55 -9.79 12.08
C ASP A 178 16.65 -8.98 13.03
N ALA A 179 17.16 -7.90 13.64
CA ALA A 179 16.35 -7.02 14.47
C ALA A 179 15.28 -6.27 13.65
N LYS A 180 15.62 -5.78 12.45
CA LYS A 180 14.66 -5.17 11.54
C LYS A 180 13.66 -6.18 11.01
N VAL A 181 14.12 -7.39 10.68
CA VAL A 181 13.24 -8.48 10.23
C VAL A 181 12.25 -8.86 11.32
N ARG A 182 12.70 -8.98 12.58
CA ARG A 182 11.81 -9.22 13.73
C ARG A 182 10.79 -8.10 13.93
N PHE A 183 11.18 -6.84 13.77
CA PHE A 183 10.25 -5.70 13.81
C PHE A 183 9.17 -5.81 12.73
N ALA A 184 9.57 -6.04 11.48
CA ALA A 184 8.64 -6.19 10.36
C ALA A 184 7.67 -7.36 10.62
N TYR A 185 8.21 -8.50 11.06
CA TYR A 185 7.43 -9.70 11.32
C TYR A 185 6.40 -9.52 12.46
N ARG A 186 6.84 -9.03 13.63
CA ARG A 186 5.94 -8.90 14.78
C ARG A 186 4.89 -7.82 14.57
N SER A 187 5.22 -6.73 13.89
CA SER A 187 4.22 -5.73 13.50
C SER A 187 3.26 -6.25 12.43
N GLN A 188 3.71 -7.09 11.49
CA GLN A 188 2.83 -7.75 10.53
C GLN A 188 1.84 -8.70 11.21
N CYS A 189 2.31 -9.49 12.19
CA CYS A 189 1.43 -10.33 13.00
C CYS A 189 0.39 -9.49 13.74
N PHE A 190 0.78 -8.36 14.32
CA PHE A 190 -0.15 -7.47 15.01
C PHE A 190 -1.18 -6.87 14.06
N TYR A 191 -0.78 -6.35 12.90
CA TYR A 191 -1.71 -5.82 11.89
C TYR A 191 -2.65 -6.87 11.34
N SER A 192 -2.16 -8.09 11.09
CA SER A 192 -3.02 -9.21 10.68
C SER A 192 -4.06 -9.59 11.76
N ALA A 193 -3.71 -9.44 13.04
CA ALA A 193 -4.67 -9.59 14.13
C ALA A 193 -5.71 -8.46 14.13
N LEU A 194 -5.29 -7.21 13.95
CA LEU A 194 -6.20 -6.05 13.84
C LEU A 194 -7.20 -6.22 12.68
N ASP A 195 -6.76 -6.69 11.52
CA ASP A 195 -7.64 -7.00 10.39
C ASP A 195 -8.72 -8.02 10.76
N SER A 196 -8.35 -9.04 11.54
CA SER A 196 -9.28 -10.09 11.99
C SER A 196 -10.29 -9.57 13.02
N LEU A 197 -9.89 -8.58 13.82
CA LEU A 197 -10.73 -7.92 14.82
C LEU A 197 -11.56 -6.77 14.22
N GLY A 198 -11.33 -6.40 12.95
CA GLY A 198 -11.99 -5.27 12.30
C GLY A 198 -11.57 -3.91 12.86
N LEU A 199 -10.34 -3.79 13.37
CA LEU A 199 -9.84 -2.58 14.02
C LEU A 199 -8.99 -1.74 13.06
N CYS A 200 -9.32 -0.45 12.96
CA CYS A 200 -8.58 0.50 12.15
C CYS A 200 -7.14 0.69 12.67
N GLN A 201 -6.15 0.51 11.81
CA GLN A 201 -4.73 0.63 12.18
C GLN A 201 -4.33 2.07 12.57
N PHE A 202 -4.97 3.11 12.02
CA PHE A 202 -4.74 4.50 12.46
C PHE A 202 -5.21 4.77 13.88
N VAL A 203 -6.07 3.90 14.41
CA VAL A 203 -6.60 4.02 15.77
C VAL A 203 -5.88 3.06 16.72
N TRP A 204 -5.59 1.83 16.27
CA TRP A 204 -5.11 0.73 17.10
C TRP A 204 -3.69 0.25 16.82
N GLY A 205 -3.06 0.74 15.75
CA GLY A 205 -1.71 0.34 15.37
C GLY A 205 -0.65 0.78 16.39
N PRO A 206 0.51 0.11 16.43
CA PRO A 206 1.45 0.20 17.54
C PRO A 206 2.18 1.54 17.62
N SER A 207 2.17 2.36 16.56
CA SER A 207 2.76 3.70 16.58
C SER A 207 1.73 4.84 16.41
N TRP A 208 0.44 4.53 16.38
CA TRP A 208 -0.61 5.50 16.09
C TRP A 208 -1.22 6.14 17.35
N GLN A 209 -2.13 7.09 17.14
CA GLN A 209 -2.37 8.17 18.11
C GLN A 209 -3.25 7.74 19.28
N LEU A 210 -4.25 6.87 19.09
CA LEU A 210 -5.30 6.67 20.09
C LEU A 210 -5.02 5.49 21.02
N TYR A 211 -4.97 4.27 20.49
CA TYR A 211 -4.77 3.03 21.24
C TYR A 211 -3.50 2.29 20.79
N GLY A 212 -3.04 1.36 21.62
CA GLY A 212 -1.87 0.52 21.34
C GLY A 212 -2.10 -0.98 21.57
N PRO A 213 -1.02 -1.78 21.57
CA PRO A 213 -1.11 -3.22 21.71
C PRO A 213 -1.80 -3.68 23.01
N SER A 214 -1.42 -3.12 24.16
CA SER A 214 -2.06 -3.45 25.45
C SER A 214 -3.54 -3.04 25.49
N ASP A 215 -3.90 -1.89 24.91
CA ASP A 215 -5.30 -1.45 24.81
C ASP A 215 -6.12 -2.43 23.97
N THR A 216 -5.52 -3.00 22.91
CA THR A 216 -6.16 -4.02 22.06
C THR A 216 -6.44 -5.31 22.84
N VAL A 217 -5.53 -5.72 23.72
CA VAL A 217 -5.74 -6.88 24.60
C VAL A 217 -6.93 -6.66 25.53
N GLU A 218 -7.00 -5.50 26.19
CA GLU A 218 -8.12 -5.18 27.07
C GLU A 218 -9.44 -5.12 26.29
N LEU A 219 -9.45 -4.55 25.08
CA LEU A 219 -10.63 -4.57 24.21
C LEU A 219 -11.10 -6.00 23.93
N VAL A 220 -10.18 -6.91 23.57
CA VAL A 220 -10.53 -8.31 23.29
C VAL A 220 -11.07 -8.99 24.54
N ARG A 221 -10.43 -8.80 25.70
CA ARG A 221 -10.87 -9.38 26.97
C ARG A 221 -12.30 -8.99 27.33
N TYR A 222 -12.58 -7.70 27.36
CA TYR A 222 -13.92 -7.22 27.73
C TYR A 222 -14.95 -7.41 26.62
N GLY A 223 -14.54 -7.25 25.36
CA GLY A 223 -15.44 -7.32 24.21
C GLY A 223 -15.87 -8.74 23.85
N THR A 224 -15.01 -9.73 24.07
CA THR A 224 -15.24 -11.11 23.63
C THR A 224 -15.35 -12.12 24.79
N GLY A 225 -14.89 -11.77 25.99
CA GLY A 225 -14.77 -12.70 27.11
C GLY A 225 -13.60 -13.68 27.00
N TRP A 226 -12.79 -13.60 25.94
CA TRP A 226 -11.53 -14.34 25.85
C TRP A 226 -10.47 -13.67 26.73
N ASP A 227 -9.96 -14.37 27.74
CA ASP A 227 -8.83 -13.91 28.54
C ASP A 227 -7.51 -13.96 27.73
N ALA A 228 -7.43 -13.13 26.71
CA ALA A 228 -6.33 -13.09 25.76
C ALA A 228 -5.08 -12.41 26.33
N THR A 229 -3.93 -12.84 25.86
CA THR A 229 -2.65 -12.16 25.99
C THR A 229 -2.23 -11.52 24.66
N LEU A 230 -1.31 -10.55 24.71
CA LEU A 230 -0.76 -9.96 23.49
C LEU A 230 -0.10 -11.02 22.58
N GLU A 231 0.60 -12.00 23.17
CA GLU A 231 1.24 -13.06 22.38
C GLU A 231 0.20 -13.93 21.66
N GLU A 232 -0.92 -14.26 22.31
CA GLU A 232 -2.00 -15.01 21.65
C GLU A 232 -2.64 -14.24 20.50
N LEU A 233 -2.77 -12.91 20.62
CA LEU A 233 -3.23 -12.07 19.50
C LEU A 233 -2.23 -12.10 18.35
N LEU A 234 -0.93 -12.04 18.63
CA LEU A 234 0.11 -12.14 17.60
C LEU A 234 0.13 -13.51 16.93
N GLN A 235 -0.05 -14.58 17.69
CA GLN A 235 -0.20 -15.95 17.15
C GLN A 235 -1.45 -16.09 16.27
N ALA A 236 -2.55 -15.43 16.62
CA ALA A 236 -3.74 -15.41 15.77
C ALA A 236 -3.46 -14.70 14.43
N GLY A 237 -2.77 -13.55 14.47
CA GLY A 237 -2.33 -12.83 13.28
C GLY A 237 -1.33 -13.62 12.41
N GLU A 238 -0.35 -14.26 13.04
CA GLU A 238 0.61 -15.19 12.40
C GLU A 238 -0.13 -16.34 11.71
N ARG A 239 -1.06 -16.99 12.40
CA ARG A 239 -1.87 -18.08 11.83
C ARG A 239 -2.62 -17.63 10.59
N ARG A 240 -3.22 -16.42 10.60
CA ARG A 240 -3.88 -15.86 9.41
C ARG A 240 -2.90 -15.66 8.25
N ILE A 241 -1.70 -15.13 8.51
CA ILE A 241 -0.67 -14.94 7.47
C ILE A 241 -0.26 -16.29 6.87
N HIS A 242 -0.05 -17.31 7.70
CA HIS A 242 0.27 -18.66 7.23
C HIS A 242 -0.87 -19.29 6.42
N LEU A 243 -2.12 -19.09 6.82
CA LEU A 243 -3.28 -19.56 6.05
C LEU A 243 -3.41 -18.86 4.69
N LEU A 244 -3.07 -17.56 4.59
CA LEU A 244 -3.02 -16.86 3.31
C LEU A 244 -1.88 -17.34 2.40
N ARG A 245 -0.86 -17.98 2.99
CA ARG A 245 0.32 -18.47 2.27
C ARG A 245 0.22 -19.92 1.82
N ALA A 246 -0.52 -20.76 2.55
CA ALA A 246 -0.70 -22.18 2.30
C ALA A 246 -1.39 -22.46 0.96
#